data_AF-A0A7Y8C6L5-F1
#
_entry.id   AF-A0A7Y8C6L5-F1
#
_cell.length_a   1.000
_cell.length_b   1.000
_cell.length_c   1.000
_cell.angle_alpha   90.00
_cell.angle_beta   90.00
_cell.angle_gamma   90.00
#
_symmetry.space_group_name_H-M   'P 1'
#
loop_
_entity.id
_entity.type
_entity.pdbx_description
1 polymer ?
#
loop_
_entity_poly.entity_id
_entity_poly.type
_entity_poly.pdbx_seq_one_letter_code
_entity_poly.pdbx_strand_id
1 'polypeptide(L)'
;MSPKTPRSGNTPLVLPEIEIPSGGPTFFPIPPDTTGINIAARDVYPRDGLKLIIDPWSNMSRGDSYRVKLDIQPVVGNIIDTDEQVDQKVECFIPPPFLVDGPFNLSYDVTRVGNPTPEASLVTPIYVKVEYAPPGGPDLDAGTPGHSELHLIISPEFLPPGGVVDKDAAAAGIPVTIEPYPKMFEGDRIKLSWGGEF
;
A
#
# COMPACT_ATOMS: atom_id res chain seq x y z
N MET A 1 -37.95 29.99 -36.30
CA MET A 1 -36.98 28.92 -36.06
C MET A 1 -36.19 29.29 -34.82
N SER A 2 -36.43 28.64 -33.69
CA SER A 2 -35.62 28.87 -32.48
C SER A 2 -34.29 28.13 -32.63
N PRO A 3 -33.14 28.74 -32.28
CA PRO A 3 -31.86 28.07 -32.31
C PRO A 3 -31.83 26.97 -31.25
N LYS A 4 -31.44 25.75 -31.67
CA LYS A 4 -31.17 24.63 -30.76
C LYS A 4 -29.97 25.01 -29.89
N THR A 5 -30.19 25.08 -28.58
CA THR A 5 -29.11 25.12 -27.59
C THR A 5 -28.22 23.90 -27.79
N PRO A 6 -26.88 24.05 -27.89
CA PRO A 6 -25.99 22.91 -27.97
C PRO A 6 -26.14 22.06 -26.69
N ARG A 7 -26.27 20.74 -26.85
CA ARG A 7 -26.26 19.80 -25.74
C ARG A 7 -24.92 19.95 -25.01
N SER A 8 -25.00 20.30 -23.73
CA SER A 8 -23.88 20.38 -22.80
C SER A 8 -23.08 19.07 -22.82
N GLY A 9 -21.81 19.18 -23.23
CA GLY A 9 -20.67 18.37 -22.78
C GLY A 9 -20.82 16.84 -22.85
N ASN A 10 -20.37 16.25 -23.96
CA ASN A 10 -19.82 14.88 -23.91
C ASN A 10 -18.48 14.93 -23.18
N THR A 11 -18.48 14.96 -21.85
CA THR A 11 -17.31 14.56 -21.08
C THR A 11 -17.14 13.06 -21.31
N PRO A 12 -15.98 12.57 -21.79
CA PRO A 12 -15.71 11.14 -21.81
C PRO A 12 -15.90 10.63 -20.38
N LEU A 13 -16.78 9.65 -20.20
CA LEU A 13 -17.05 9.02 -18.91
C LEU A 13 -15.88 8.09 -18.58
N VAL A 14 -14.77 8.69 -18.16
CA VAL A 14 -13.63 7.94 -17.63
C VAL A 14 -14.10 7.32 -16.31
N LEU A 15 -13.92 6.00 -16.20
CA LEU A 15 -14.23 5.27 -14.97
C LEU A 15 -13.26 5.72 -13.87
N PRO A 16 -13.75 6.10 -12.68
CA PRO A 16 -12.93 6.66 -11.60
C PRO A 16 -11.96 5.63 -11.01
N GLU A 17 -11.09 6.08 -10.11
CA GLU A 17 -10.23 5.20 -9.32
C GLU A 17 -11.05 4.27 -8.39
N ILE A 18 -10.46 3.13 -8.02
CA ILE A 18 -11.09 2.21 -7.06
C ILE A 18 -10.89 2.76 -5.65
N GLU A 19 -11.97 2.75 -4.86
CA GLU A 19 -11.90 3.09 -3.44
C GLU A 19 -11.38 1.89 -2.64
N ILE A 20 -10.40 2.14 -1.77
CA ILE A 20 -9.80 1.15 -0.87
C ILE A 20 -10.04 1.61 0.58
N PRO A 21 -11.15 1.21 1.23
CA PRO A 21 -11.54 1.76 2.54
C PRO A 21 -10.52 1.55 3.66
N SER A 22 -9.75 0.47 3.58
CA SER A 22 -8.73 0.11 4.57
C SER A 22 -7.31 0.51 4.14
N GLY A 23 -7.17 1.26 3.04
CA GLY A 23 -5.90 1.79 2.57
C GLY A 23 -5.35 2.85 3.53
N GLY A 24 -4.02 2.89 3.65
CA GLY A 24 -3.31 3.86 4.48
C GLY A 24 -2.38 4.75 3.67
N PRO A 25 -1.83 5.81 4.29
CA PRO A 25 -0.78 6.59 3.68
C PRO A 25 0.49 5.75 3.54
N THR A 26 1.30 6.09 2.55
CA THR A 26 2.67 5.59 2.40
C THR A 26 3.66 6.58 2.99
N PHE A 27 4.86 6.08 3.26
CA PHE A 27 5.99 6.88 3.72
C PHE A 27 7.18 6.62 2.81
N PHE A 28 8.13 7.55 2.82
CA PHE A 28 9.42 7.39 2.12
C PHE A 28 9.98 5.98 2.35
N PRO A 29 10.44 5.26 1.30
CA PRO A 29 10.70 5.73 -0.06
C PRO A 29 9.50 5.70 -1.01
N ILE A 30 8.34 5.26 -0.54
CA ILE A 30 7.17 5.08 -1.38
C ILE A 30 6.52 6.44 -1.67
N PRO A 31 6.15 6.74 -2.94
CA PRO A 31 5.50 7.99 -3.30
C PRO A 31 4.22 8.25 -2.47
N PRO A 32 3.95 9.50 -2.08
CA PRO A 32 2.83 9.84 -1.18
C PRO A 32 1.45 9.73 -1.83
N ASP A 33 1.38 9.62 -3.16
CA ASP A 33 0.18 9.35 -3.94
C ASP A 33 -0.14 7.85 -4.08
N THR A 34 0.70 6.99 -3.50
CA THR A 34 0.48 5.54 -3.45
C THR A 34 -0.32 5.17 -2.22
N THR A 35 -1.26 4.23 -2.35
CA THR A 35 -2.01 3.70 -1.20
C THR A 35 -1.28 2.51 -0.57
N GLY A 36 -0.98 2.60 0.72
CA GLY A 36 -0.33 1.52 1.48
C GLY A 36 -1.33 0.46 1.92
N ILE A 37 -1.05 -0.81 1.63
CA ILE A 37 -1.86 -1.96 2.04
C ILE A 37 -1.03 -2.81 3.00
N ASN A 38 -1.30 -2.71 4.29
CA ASN A 38 -0.63 -3.53 5.30
C ASN A 38 -1.43 -4.79 5.66
N ILE A 39 -0.85 -5.65 6.51
CA ILE A 39 -1.53 -6.85 7.01
C ILE A 39 -2.86 -6.54 7.70
N ALA A 40 -2.95 -5.42 8.45
CA ALA A 40 -4.18 -5.03 9.12
C ALA A 40 -5.29 -4.65 8.12
N ALA A 41 -4.95 -4.00 7.01
CA ALA A 41 -5.88 -3.67 5.92
C ALA A 41 -6.42 -4.93 5.22
N ARG A 42 -5.55 -5.92 4.98
CA ARG A 42 -5.95 -7.23 4.44
C ARG A 42 -6.84 -8.00 5.42
N ASP A 43 -6.51 -7.96 6.70
CA ASP A 43 -7.14 -8.80 7.72
C ASP A 43 -8.40 -8.16 8.35
N VAL A 44 -8.87 -7.01 7.83
CA VAL A 44 -10.22 -6.51 8.14
C VAL A 44 -11.27 -7.57 7.76
N TYR A 45 -11.06 -8.27 6.64
CA TYR A 45 -11.88 -9.40 6.20
C TYR A 45 -10.98 -10.63 6.01
N PRO A 46 -10.63 -11.37 7.08
CA PRO A 46 -9.59 -12.41 7.04
C PRO A 46 -9.83 -13.54 6.02
N ARG A 47 -11.11 -13.79 5.68
CA ARG A 47 -11.48 -14.83 4.70
C ARG A 47 -11.48 -14.32 3.26
N ASP A 48 -11.86 -13.06 3.06
CA ASP A 48 -12.13 -12.50 1.73
C ASP A 48 -10.96 -11.67 1.20
N GLY A 49 -10.16 -11.06 2.10
CA GLY A 49 -8.99 -10.25 1.78
C GLY A 49 -9.29 -8.75 1.74
N LEU A 50 -8.67 -8.04 0.79
CA LEU A 50 -8.75 -6.58 0.74
C LEU A 50 -10.08 -6.15 0.11
N LYS A 51 -10.93 -5.46 0.89
CA LYS A 51 -12.17 -4.86 0.40
C LYS A 51 -11.88 -3.70 -0.56
N LEU A 52 -12.59 -3.69 -1.67
CA LEU A 52 -12.62 -2.66 -2.70
C LEU A 52 -14.05 -2.19 -2.93
N ILE A 53 -14.19 -0.92 -3.28
CA ILE A 53 -15.46 -0.32 -3.65
C ILE A 53 -15.30 0.31 -5.05
N ILE A 54 -16.15 -0.13 -5.97
CA ILE A 54 -16.25 0.45 -7.31
C ILE A 54 -17.52 1.28 -7.37
N ASP A 55 -17.38 2.55 -7.76
CA ASP A 55 -18.53 3.42 -7.96
C ASP A 55 -19.39 2.94 -9.15
N PRO A 56 -20.72 3.14 -9.09
CA PRO A 56 -21.57 2.83 -10.22
C PRO A 56 -21.15 3.65 -11.43
N TRP A 57 -21.15 3.01 -12.60
CA TRP A 57 -20.80 3.66 -13.86
C TRP A 57 -22.04 4.13 -14.61
N SER A 58 -21.88 5.13 -15.48
CA SER A 58 -22.99 5.65 -16.28
C SER A 58 -23.66 4.55 -17.09
N ASN A 59 -25.00 4.52 -17.12
CA ASN A 59 -25.77 3.47 -17.79
C ASN A 59 -25.38 2.05 -17.32
N MET A 60 -25.08 1.89 -16.03
CA MET A 60 -24.89 0.57 -15.44
C MET A 60 -26.16 -0.26 -15.67
N SER A 61 -25.98 -1.49 -16.10
CA SER A 61 -27.11 -2.35 -16.44
C SER A 61 -26.88 -3.77 -15.96
N ARG A 62 -27.99 -4.47 -15.68
CA ARG A 62 -27.95 -5.89 -15.38
C ARG A 62 -27.31 -6.64 -16.54
N GLY A 63 -26.32 -7.48 -16.22
CA GLY A 63 -25.49 -8.23 -17.16
C GLY A 63 -24.16 -7.54 -17.49
N ASP A 64 -23.96 -6.27 -17.10
CA ASP A 64 -22.63 -5.66 -17.16
C ASP A 64 -21.68 -6.46 -16.26
N SER A 65 -20.40 -6.47 -16.60
CA SER A 65 -19.39 -7.18 -15.82
C SER A 65 -18.22 -6.27 -15.49
N TYR A 66 -17.57 -6.55 -14.38
CA TYR A 66 -16.34 -5.87 -13.99
C TYR A 66 -15.21 -6.87 -13.75
N ARG A 67 -13.98 -6.41 -13.92
CA ARG A 67 -12.77 -7.18 -13.68
C ARG A 67 -11.70 -6.29 -13.06
N VAL A 68 -11.39 -6.50 -11.80
CA VAL A 68 -10.29 -5.84 -11.10
C VAL A 68 -8.98 -6.53 -11.46
N LYS A 69 -7.94 -5.73 -11.63
CA LYS A 69 -6.60 -6.16 -12.01
C LYS A 69 -5.55 -5.59 -11.07
N LEU A 70 -4.54 -6.40 -10.78
CA LEU A 70 -3.25 -5.94 -10.30
C LEU A 70 -2.31 -5.93 -11.51
N ASP A 71 -1.84 -4.74 -11.89
CA ASP A 71 -1.17 -4.47 -13.15
C ASP A 71 -2.00 -4.98 -14.35
N ILE A 72 -1.56 -6.10 -14.95
CA ILE A 72 -2.24 -6.75 -16.08
C ILE A 72 -3.04 -7.99 -15.66
N GLN A 73 -2.85 -8.48 -14.43
CA GLN A 73 -3.41 -9.73 -13.95
C GLN A 73 -4.80 -9.51 -13.37
N PRO A 74 -5.85 -10.13 -13.92
CA PRO A 74 -7.16 -10.17 -13.29
C PRO A 74 -7.13 -10.94 -11.97
N VAL A 75 -7.67 -10.36 -10.90
CA VAL A 75 -7.68 -10.97 -9.56
C VAL A 75 -9.08 -11.17 -8.99
N VAL A 76 -10.05 -10.35 -9.39
CA VAL A 76 -11.47 -10.52 -9.07
C VAL A 76 -12.33 -10.00 -10.20
N GLY A 77 -13.50 -10.60 -10.42
CA GLY A 77 -14.48 -10.13 -11.38
C GLY A 77 -15.81 -10.82 -11.19
N ASN A 78 -16.88 -10.12 -11.53
CA ASN A 78 -18.24 -10.64 -11.45
C ASN A 78 -19.17 -9.89 -12.43
N ILE A 79 -20.43 -10.30 -12.47
CA ILE A 79 -21.50 -9.65 -13.24
C ILE A 79 -22.48 -8.94 -12.29
N ILE A 80 -23.14 -7.92 -12.82
CA ILE A 80 -24.32 -7.31 -12.19
C ILE A 80 -25.51 -8.22 -12.48
N ASP A 81 -25.88 -9.05 -11.51
CA ASP A 81 -26.81 -10.16 -11.73
C ASP A 81 -28.27 -9.80 -11.45
N THR A 82 -28.49 -8.77 -10.63
CA THR A 82 -29.80 -8.35 -10.13
C THR A 82 -30.08 -6.88 -10.41
N ASP A 83 -31.35 -6.52 -10.54
CA ASP A 83 -31.75 -5.12 -10.79
C ASP A 83 -31.48 -4.25 -9.55
N GLU A 84 -31.42 -4.83 -8.34
CA GLU A 84 -31.06 -4.15 -7.10
C GLU A 84 -29.59 -3.73 -7.04
N GLN A 85 -28.71 -4.36 -7.82
CA GLN A 85 -27.30 -3.97 -7.92
C GLN A 85 -27.07 -2.82 -8.92
N VAL A 86 -28.06 -2.52 -9.77
CA VAL A 86 -27.94 -1.46 -10.78
C VAL A 86 -27.85 -0.10 -10.08
N ASP A 87 -26.93 0.73 -10.57
CA ASP A 87 -26.60 2.05 -10.02
C ASP A 87 -26.19 2.02 -8.53
N GLN A 88 -25.79 0.87 -8.00
CA GLN A 88 -25.23 0.72 -6.67
C GLN A 88 -23.71 0.58 -6.71
N LYS A 89 -23.05 0.98 -5.61
CA LYS A 89 -21.62 0.69 -5.39
C LYS A 89 -21.42 -0.83 -5.39
N VAL A 90 -20.39 -1.28 -6.12
CA VAL A 90 -19.99 -2.69 -6.16
C VAL A 90 -18.92 -2.92 -5.11
N GLU A 91 -19.24 -3.73 -4.11
CA GLU A 91 -18.25 -4.22 -3.14
C GLU A 91 -17.63 -5.52 -3.65
N CYS A 92 -16.30 -5.58 -3.69
CA CYS A 92 -15.58 -6.80 -4.04
C CYS A 92 -14.29 -6.91 -3.23
N PHE A 93 -13.61 -8.06 -3.31
CA PHE A 93 -12.44 -8.35 -2.51
C PHE A 93 -11.31 -8.90 -3.37
N ILE A 94 -10.09 -8.45 -3.13
CA ILE A 94 -8.89 -9.13 -3.63
C ILE A 94 -8.56 -10.27 -2.66
N PRO A 95 -8.61 -11.54 -3.10
CA PRO A 95 -8.30 -12.67 -2.24
C PRO A 95 -6.85 -12.61 -1.71
N PRO A 96 -6.60 -13.08 -0.47
CA PRO A 96 -5.26 -13.03 0.14
C PRO A 96 -4.11 -13.60 -0.72
N PRO A 97 -4.28 -14.69 -1.50
CA PRO A 97 -3.19 -15.21 -2.34
C PRO A 97 -2.67 -14.26 -3.42
N PHE A 98 -3.43 -13.23 -3.81
CA PHE A 98 -3.00 -12.21 -4.78
C PHE A 98 -2.31 -11.01 -4.12
N LEU A 99 -2.38 -10.89 -2.80
CA LEU A 99 -1.75 -9.82 -2.03
C LEU A 99 -0.37 -10.31 -1.58
N VAL A 100 0.62 -10.11 -2.43
CA VAL A 100 2.04 -10.36 -2.12
C VAL A 100 2.76 -9.03 -1.92
N ASP A 101 3.86 -9.03 -1.17
CA ASP A 101 4.63 -7.82 -0.93
C ASP A 101 5.15 -7.20 -2.24
N GLY A 102 4.92 -5.91 -2.44
CA GLY A 102 5.42 -5.16 -3.59
C GLY A 102 4.51 -4.03 -4.08
N PRO A 103 5.00 -3.23 -5.05
CA PRO A 103 4.20 -2.22 -5.73
C PRO A 103 3.31 -2.85 -6.80
N PHE A 104 2.08 -2.35 -6.94
CA PHE A 104 1.14 -2.75 -8.00
C PHE A 104 0.33 -1.56 -8.48
N ASN A 105 -0.16 -1.64 -9.72
CA ASN A 105 -1.19 -0.74 -10.22
C ASN A 105 -2.57 -1.40 -10.10
N LEU A 106 -3.42 -0.87 -9.24
CA LEU A 106 -4.78 -1.34 -9.08
C LEU A 106 -5.70 -0.64 -10.09
N SER A 107 -6.49 -1.40 -10.83
CA SER A 107 -7.48 -0.86 -11.77
C SER A 107 -8.62 -1.86 -12.00
N TYR A 108 -9.67 -1.45 -12.68
CA TYR A 108 -10.71 -2.35 -13.16
C TYR A 108 -11.11 -2.05 -14.59
N ASP A 109 -11.64 -3.06 -15.26
CA ASP A 109 -12.34 -2.91 -16.52
C ASP A 109 -13.83 -3.17 -16.32
N VAL A 110 -14.69 -2.41 -17.02
CA VAL A 110 -16.12 -2.69 -17.16
C VAL A 110 -16.40 -3.16 -18.59
N THR A 111 -17.15 -4.24 -18.74
CA THR A 111 -17.68 -4.69 -20.03
C THR A 111 -19.20 -4.64 -19.98
N ARG A 112 -19.79 -3.84 -20.87
CA ARG A 112 -21.23 -3.58 -20.88
C ARG A 112 -21.98 -4.60 -21.71
N VAL A 113 -23.24 -4.83 -21.37
CA VAL A 113 -24.12 -5.65 -22.21
C VAL A 113 -24.22 -5.04 -23.62
N GLY A 114 -23.98 -5.87 -24.63
CA GLY A 114 -24.02 -5.45 -26.04
C GLY A 114 -22.78 -4.68 -26.52
N ASN A 115 -21.81 -4.37 -25.66
CA ASN A 115 -20.52 -3.83 -26.05
C ASN A 115 -19.38 -4.68 -25.46
N PRO A 116 -18.75 -5.55 -26.29
CA PRO A 116 -17.71 -6.46 -25.80
C PRO A 116 -16.37 -5.77 -25.53
N THR A 117 -16.22 -4.49 -25.85
CA THR A 117 -14.98 -3.74 -25.59
C THR A 117 -14.91 -3.35 -24.12
N PRO A 118 -13.90 -3.83 -23.36
CA PRO A 118 -13.72 -3.42 -21.97
C PRO A 118 -13.27 -1.95 -21.88
N GLU A 119 -13.90 -1.21 -20.97
CA GLU A 119 -13.56 0.17 -20.63
C GLU A 119 -12.72 0.17 -19.35
N ALA A 120 -11.51 0.72 -19.39
CA ALA A 120 -10.60 0.74 -18.26
C ALA A 120 -10.85 1.95 -17.33
N SER A 121 -10.62 1.74 -16.04
CA SER A 121 -10.60 2.79 -15.01
C SER A 121 -9.31 3.60 -15.00
N LEU A 122 -9.37 4.70 -14.24
CA LEU A 122 -8.15 5.30 -13.70
C LEU A 122 -7.40 4.28 -12.83
N VAL A 123 -6.09 4.46 -12.77
CA VAL A 123 -5.16 3.58 -12.06
C VAL A 123 -4.89 4.14 -10.68
N THR A 124 -4.99 3.29 -9.66
CA THR A 124 -4.61 3.60 -8.28
C THR A 124 -3.30 2.86 -7.95
N PRO A 125 -2.17 3.58 -7.79
CA PRO A 125 -0.93 2.95 -7.33
C PRO A 125 -1.10 2.43 -5.90
N ILE A 126 -0.71 1.18 -5.66
CA ILE A 126 -0.72 0.58 -4.32
C ILE A 126 0.64 -0.02 -3.98
N TYR A 127 0.96 -0.04 -2.69
CA TYR A 127 2.11 -0.76 -2.16
C TYR A 127 1.66 -1.76 -1.09
N VAL A 128 1.80 -3.05 -1.39
CA VAL A 128 1.36 -4.14 -0.53
C VAL A 128 2.53 -4.56 0.37
N LYS A 129 2.26 -4.64 1.68
CA LYS A 129 3.19 -5.13 2.71
C LYS A 129 2.41 -5.96 3.73
N VAL A 130 2.17 -7.22 3.41
CA VAL A 130 1.32 -8.14 4.18
C VAL A 130 2.07 -9.36 4.71
N GLU A 131 3.34 -9.55 4.33
CA GLU A 131 4.22 -10.48 5.02
C GLU A 131 4.40 -10.04 6.47
N TYR A 132 4.09 -10.93 7.41
CA TYR A 132 4.31 -10.71 8.84
C TYR A 132 5.81 -10.87 9.15
N ALA A 133 6.59 -9.86 8.78
CA ALA A 133 8.03 -9.83 8.97
C ALA A 133 8.43 -8.43 9.44
N PRO A 134 8.45 -8.17 10.76
CA PRO A 134 8.91 -6.88 11.28
C PRO A 134 10.37 -6.63 10.86
N PRO A 135 10.78 -5.36 10.67
CA PRO A 135 12.20 -5.01 10.55
C PRO A 135 12.98 -5.56 11.73
N GLY A 136 14.10 -6.24 11.47
CA GLY A 136 14.87 -6.95 12.49
C GLY A 136 14.36 -8.35 12.83
N GLY A 137 13.19 -8.77 12.34
CA GLY A 137 12.62 -10.08 12.69
C GLY A 137 12.16 -10.16 14.16
N PRO A 138 11.97 -11.39 14.70
CA PRO A 138 11.67 -11.55 16.12
C PRO A 138 12.91 -11.22 16.96
N ASP A 139 12.72 -10.47 18.04
CA ASP A 139 13.78 -10.21 19.02
C ASP A 139 14.13 -11.49 19.79
N LEU A 140 15.37 -11.94 19.64
CA LEU A 140 15.86 -13.19 20.22
C LEU A 140 16.43 -13.01 21.64
N ASP A 141 16.62 -11.76 22.08
CA ASP A 141 17.18 -11.43 23.40
C ASP A 141 16.48 -10.23 24.05
N ALA A 142 15.15 -10.33 24.18
CA ALA A 142 14.31 -9.27 24.75
C ALA A 142 14.64 -8.88 26.21
N GLY A 143 15.54 -9.61 26.88
CA GLY A 143 16.05 -9.27 28.21
C GLY A 143 17.14 -8.19 28.19
N THR A 144 17.76 -7.97 27.04
CA THR A 144 18.82 -6.98 26.84
C THR A 144 18.24 -5.70 26.23
N PRO A 145 18.62 -4.49 26.71
CA PRO A 145 18.15 -3.26 26.09
C PRO A 145 18.56 -3.15 24.62
N GLY A 146 17.58 -2.89 23.75
CA GLY A 146 17.77 -2.80 22.29
C GLY A 146 17.01 -3.92 21.58
N HIS A 147 17.25 -4.07 20.27
CA HIS A 147 16.74 -5.19 19.48
C HIS A 147 17.92 -6.12 19.17
N SER A 148 17.79 -7.44 19.33
CA SER A 148 18.91 -8.38 19.18
C SER A 148 19.66 -8.26 17.85
N GLU A 149 18.93 -8.03 16.76
CA GLU A 149 19.49 -7.91 15.40
C GLU A 149 19.98 -6.51 15.01
N LEU A 150 19.86 -5.49 15.88
CA LEU A 150 20.41 -4.16 15.60
C LEU A 150 21.82 -4.04 16.17
N HIS A 151 22.80 -4.49 15.39
CA HIS A 151 24.21 -4.41 15.76
C HIS A 151 24.80 -3.04 15.42
N LEU A 152 25.42 -2.44 16.43
CA LEU A 152 26.00 -1.10 16.39
C LEU A 152 27.52 -1.22 16.47
N ILE A 153 28.23 -0.62 15.52
CA ILE A 153 29.69 -0.54 15.49
C ILE A 153 30.11 0.92 15.64
N ILE A 154 31.01 1.15 16.59
CA ILE A 154 31.71 2.42 16.75
C ILE A 154 33.20 2.11 16.61
N SER A 155 33.88 2.78 15.69
CA SER A 155 35.32 2.56 15.49
C SER A 155 36.10 2.85 16.78
N PRO A 156 37.15 2.07 17.10
CA PRO A 156 37.97 2.29 18.30
C PRO A 156 38.62 3.68 18.37
N GLU A 157 38.75 4.37 17.25
CA GLU A 157 39.22 5.75 17.18
C GLU A 157 38.25 6.76 17.84
N PHE A 158 36.94 6.44 17.85
CA PHE A 158 35.89 7.27 18.48
C PHE A 158 35.45 6.73 19.83
N LEU A 159 35.65 5.44 20.08
CA LEU A 159 35.38 4.81 21.37
C LEU A 159 36.62 4.04 21.84
N PRO A 160 37.58 4.72 22.49
CA PRO A 160 38.82 4.10 22.91
C PRO A 160 38.59 3.05 24.01
N PRO A 161 39.55 2.14 24.22
CA PRO A 161 39.49 1.15 25.30
C PRO A 161 39.19 1.80 26.64
N GLY A 162 38.09 1.39 27.27
CA GLY A 162 37.55 2.00 28.50
C GLY A 162 36.24 2.77 28.30
N GLY A 163 35.78 2.98 27.06
CA GLY A 163 34.44 3.48 26.75
C GLY A 163 34.20 4.94 27.11
N VAL A 164 35.25 5.69 27.44
CA VAL A 164 35.16 7.11 27.77
C VAL A 164 35.32 7.92 26.50
N VAL A 165 34.27 8.64 26.13
CA VAL A 165 34.30 9.67 25.09
C VAL A 165 34.57 11.00 25.78
N ASP A 166 35.64 11.69 25.37
CA ASP A 166 35.91 13.02 25.90
C ASP A 166 34.93 14.08 25.34
N LYS A 167 34.89 15.25 25.99
CA LYS A 167 33.96 16.32 25.66
C LYS A 167 34.13 16.82 24.22
N ASP A 168 35.36 16.86 23.72
CA ASP A 168 35.66 17.43 22.40
C ASP A 168 35.26 16.45 21.30
N ALA A 169 35.49 15.15 21.50
CA ALA A 169 35.01 14.08 20.63
C ALA A 169 33.47 14.00 20.62
N ALA A 170 32.82 14.14 21.78
CA ALA A 170 31.36 14.18 21.86
C ALA A 170 30.78 15.40 21.11
N ALA A 171 31.44 16.57 21.22
CA ALA A 171 31.04 17.78 20.50
C ALA A 171 31.25 17.69 18.98
N ALA A 172 32.22 16.89 18.53
CA ALA A 172 32.47 16.64 17.11
C ALA A 172 31.47 15.63 16.49
N GLY A 173 30.74 14.89 17.32
CA GLY A 173 29.85 13.82 16.91
C GLY A 173 30.58 12.47 16.77
N ILE A 174 29.90 11.39 17.18
CA ILE A 174 30.42 10.04 17.10
C ILE A 174 29.74 9.34 15.93
N PRO A 175 30.48 8.92 14.89
CA PRO A 175 29.90 8.11 13.83
C PRO A 175 29.57 6.72 14.39
N VAL A 176 28.32 6.33 14.20
CA VAL A 176 27.82 5.00 14.55
C VAL A 176 27.39 4.31 13.27
N THR A 177 27.93 3.13 13.04
CA THR A 177 27.52 2.27 11.94
C THR A 177 26.51 1.26 12.45
N ILE A 178 25.39 1.12 11.76
CA ILE A 178 24.41 0.07 12.01
C ILE A 178 24.65 -1.00 10.96
N GLU A 179 24.90 -2.22 11.39
CA GLU A 179 25.08 -3.33 10.45
C GLU A 179 23.75 -3.67 9.75
N PRO A 180 23.78 -4.23 8.53
CA PRO A 180 22.57 -4.74 7.89
C PRO A 180 21.84 -5.74 8.81
N TYR A 181 20.52 -5.55 8.96
CA TYR A 181 19.69 -6.41 9.80
C TYR A 181 18.63 -7.16 8.97
N PRO A 182 18.06 -8.25 9.51
CA PRO A 182 17.05 -9.03 8.81
C PRO A 182 15.84 -8.19 8.42
N LYS A 183 15.30 -8.42 7.21
CA LYS A 183 14.10 -7.74 6.70
C LYS A 183 14.24 -6.21 6.65
N MET A 184 15.47 -5.71 6.61
CA MET A 184 15.78 -4.30 6.35
C MET A 184 15.11 -3.86 5.04
N PHE A 185 14.39 -2.77 5.12
CA PHE A 185 13.71 -2.13 4.02
C PHE A 185 14.09 -0.65 3.97
N GLU A 186 14.17 -0.09 2.78
CA GLU A 186 14.42 1.34 2.64
C GLU A 186 13.28 2.12 3.31
N GLY A 187 13.62 3.17 4.06
CA GLY A 187 12.65 3.93 4.85
C GLY A 187 12.40 3.40 6.26
N ASP A 188 12.98 2.25 6.63
CA ASP A 188 13.01 1.79 8.02
C ASP A 188 13.59 2.88 8.92
N ARG A 189 12.93 3.10 10.06
CA ARG A 189 13.31 4.13 11.03
C ARG A 189 13.98 3.48 12.22
N ILE A 190 15.23 3.82 12.43
CA ILE A 190 16.01 3.32 13.56
C ILE A 190 16.05 4.39 14.64
N LYS A 191 15.80 3.98 15.88
CA LYS A 191 15.90 4.84 17.06
C LYS A 191 17.11 4.40 17.87
N LEU A 192 18.13 5.26 17.93
CA LEU A 192 19.32 5.04 18.74
C LEU A 192 19.14 5.73 20.09
N SER A 193 19.66 5.13 21.17
CA SER A 193 19.75 5.79 22.46
C SER A 193 21.16 5.72 23.03
N TRP A 194 21.61 6.82 23.63
CA TRP A 194 22.90 6.89 24.34
C TRP A 194 22.70 7.46 25.74
N GLY A 195 23.05 6.70 26.78
CA GLY A 195 22.90 7.17 28.17
C GLY A 195 21.46 7.50 28.58
N GLY A 196 20.45 7.00 27.84
CA GLY A 196 19.03 7.28 28.06
C GLY A 196 18.44 8.40 27.21
N GLU A 197 19.26 9.11 26.43
CA GLU A 197 18.83 10.15 25.49
C GLU A 197 18.55 9.56 24.10
N PHE A 198 17.63 10.14 23.32
CA PHE A 198 17.17 9.66 22.01
C PHE A 198 17.32 10.71 20.90
#